data_AF-A0A350PCT3-F1
#
_entry.id   AF-A0A350PCT3-F1
#
_cell.length_a   1.000
_cell.length_b   1.000
_cell.length_c   1.000
_cell.angle_alpha   90.00
_cell.angle_beta   90.00
_cell.angle_gamma   90.00
#
_symmetry.space_group_name_H-M   'P 1'
#
loop_
_entity.id
_entity.type
_entity.pdbx_description
1 polymer ?
#
loop_
_entity_poly.entity_id
_entity_poly.type
_entity_poly.pdbx_seq_one_letter_code
_entity_poly.pdbx_strand_id
1 'polypeptide(L)' 'IRPTTGPVLEKPGDLAGMLTNLEEGDVLFIDEIHRLNPVIEEYLYSAMEDFKLDIVIDSGPNARSIQIDLNRFTLVGA' A
#
# COMPACT_ATOMS: atom_id res chain seq x y z
N ILE A 1 -4.93 13.65 6.26
CA ILE A 1 -5.60 12.34 6.53
C ILE A 1 -6.19 11.84 5.23
N ARG A 2 -5.81 10.63 4.81
CA ARG A 2 -6.31 9.93 3.64
C ARG A 2 -7.11 8.71 4.11
N PRO A 3 -8.45 8.75 4.10
CA PRO A 3 -9.26 7.63 4.55
C PRO A 3 -9.46 6.58 3.44
N THR A 4 -9.48 5.32 3.82
CA THR A 4 -9.89 4.16 3.02
C THR A 4 -10.48 3.09 3.94
N THR A 5 -10.94 1.98 3.39
CA THR A 5 -11.38 0.81 4.16
C THR A 5 -10.65 -0.45 3.70
N GLY A 6 -10.48 -1.42 4.59
CA GLY A 6 -9.84 -2.71 4.30
C GLY A 6 -10.45 -3.42 3.10
N PRO A 7 -11.78 -3.58 3.00
CA PRO A 7 -12.43 -4.27 1.88
C PRO A 7 -12.25 -3.59 0.51
N VAL A 8 -11.95 -2.29 0.48
CA VAL A 8 -11.74 -1.56 -0.79
C VAL A 8 -10.34 -1.83 -1.35
N LEU A 9 -9.38 -2.20 -0.50
CA LEU A 9 -8.02 -2.53 -0.90
C LEU A 9 -7.93 -4.02 -1.26
N GLU A 10 -8.30 -4.35 -2.50
CA GLU A 10 -8.28 -5.74 -2.99
C GLU A 10 -7.03 -6.07 -3.81
N LYS A 11 -6.46 -5.07 -4.50
CA LYS A 11 -5.37 -5.26 -5.46
C LYS A 11 -4.11 -4.49 -5.06
N PRO A 12 -2.92 -5.06 -5.28
CA PRO A 12 -1.65 -4.36 -4.99
C PRO A 12 -1.54 -3.01 -5.70
N GLY A 13 -2.09 -2.89 -6.92
CA GLY A 13 -2.09 -1.65 -7.68
C GLY A 13 -2.91 -0.52 -7.02
N ASP A 14 -4.04 -0.84 -6.38
CA ASP A 14 -4.88 0.16 -5.71
C ASP A 14 -4.16 0.73 -4.49
N LEU A 15 -3.52 -0.15 -3.70
CA LEU A 15 -2.67 0.26 -2.59
C LEU A 15 -1.47 1.08 -3.08
N ALA A 16 -0.79 0.64 -4.14
CA ALA A 16 0.37 1.35 -4.69
C ALA A 16 0.02 2.77 -5.14
N GLY A 17 -1.09 2.93 -5.87
CA GLY A 17 -1.58 4.24 -6.28
C GLY A 17 -1.92 5.14 -5.09
N MET A 18 -2.45 4.58 -4.01
CA MET A 18 -2.75 5.34 -2.79
C MET A 18 -1.48 5.78 -2.06
N LEU A 19 -0.55 4.85 -1.82
CA LEU A 19 0.68 5.10 -1.06
C LEU A 19 1.61 6.08 -1.77
N THR A 20 1.74 5.99 -3.10
CA THR A 20 2.58 6.89 -3.89
C THR A 20 2.07 8.33 -3.94
N ASN A 21 0.78 8.55 -3.65
CA ASN A 21 0.18 9.88 -3.55
C ASN A 21 0.26 10.48 -2.13
N LEU A 22 0.79 9.75 -1.15
CA LEU A 22 1.00 10.29 0.20
C LEU A 22 2.16 11.27 0.20
N GLU A 23 1.99 12.38 0.92
CA GLU A 23 3.07 13.33 1.19
C GLU A 23 3.73 13.03 2.55
N GLU A 24 4.88 13.63 2.82
CA GLU A 24 5.55 13.47 4.10
C GLU A 24 4.65 13.97 5.25
N GLY A 25 4.44 13.10 6.25
CA GLY A 25 3.60 13.39 7.41
C GLY A 25 2.11 13.17 7.19
N ASP A 26 1.67 12.75 6.00
CA ASP A 26 0.29 12.35 5.79
C ASP A 26 -0.08 11.13 6.65
N VAL A 27 -1.35 11.06 7.04
CA VAL A 27 -1.90 9.95 7.81
C VAL A 27 -2.79 9.12 6.90
N LEU A 28 -2.42 7.87 6.65
CA LEU A 28 -3.27 6.87 6.00
C LEU A 28 -4.16 6.23 7.07
N PHE A 29 -5.47 6.43 6.96
CA PHE A 29 -6.45 5.84 7.86
C PHE A 29 -7.20 4.71 7.14
N ILE A 30 -7.13 3.50 7.68
CA ILE A 30 -7.81 2.31 7.15
C ILE A 30 -8.86 1.86 8.15
N ASP A 31 -10.13 2.09 7.83
CA ASP A 31 -11.24 1.52 8.59
C ASP A 31 -11.43 0.04 8.24
N GLU A 32 -12.01 -0.74 9.14
CA GLU A 32 -12.12 -2.19 9.02
C GLU A 32 -10.77 -2.85 8.65
N ILE A 33 -9.67 -2.45 9.29
CA ILE A 33 -8.32 -2.92 8.93
C ILE A 33 -8.19 -4.44 9.03
N HIS A 34 -8.94 -5.05 9.94
CA HIS A 34 -9.04 -6.49 10.13
C HIS A 34 -9.65 -7.25 8.94
N ARG A 35 -10.18 -6.55 7.93
CA ARG A 35 -10.72 -7.13 6.70
C ARG A 35 -9.77 -7.01 5.51
N LEU A 36 -8.56 -6.49 5.71
CA LEU A 36 -7.54 -6.52 4.67
C LEU A 36 -7.27 -7.97 4.25
N ASN A 37 -7.04 -8.17 2.95
CA ASN A 37 -6.58 -9.47 2.51
C ASN A 37 -5.09 -9.65 2.88
N PRO A 38 -4.62 -10.87 3.15
CA PRO A 38 -3.22 -11.11 3.56
C PRO A 38 -2.17 -10.60 2.57
N VAL A 39 -2.43 -10.66 1.27
CA VAL A 39 -1.51 -10.14 0.23
C VAL A 39 -1.34 -8.63 0.39
N ILE A 40 -2.41 -7.90 0.66
CA ILE A 40 -2.38 -6.45 0.86
C ILE A 40 -1.70 -6.10 2.17
N GLU A 41 -1.92 -6.88 3.23
CA GLU A 41 -1.19 -6.72 4.49
C GLU A 41 0.32 -6.84 4.29
N GLU A 42 0.81 -7.82 3.52
CA GLU A 42 2.25 -7.97 3.23
C GLU A 42 2.84 -6.72 2.55
N TYR A 43 2.15 -6.18 1.54
CA TYR A 43 2.58 -4.92 0.90
C TYR A 43 2.57 -3.75 1.87
N LEU A 44 1.57 -3.69 2.75
CA LEU A 44 1.43 -2.63 3.74
C LEU A 44 2.53 -2.70 4.80
N TYR A 45 2.92 -3.90 5.24
CA TYR A 45 4.06 -4.11 6.14
C TYR A 45 5.35 -3.56 5.54
N SER A 46 5.68 -3.93 4.29
CA SER A 46 6.87 -3.41 3.61
C SER A 46 6.85 -1.88 3.49
N ALA A 47 5.68 -1.31 3.16
CA ALA A 47 5.50 0.13 3.07
C ALA A 47 5.68 0.85 4.42
N MET A 48 5.32 0.22 5.53
CA MET A 48 5.45 0.79 6.87
C MET A 48 6.86 0.64 7.46
N GLU A 49 7.53 -0.49 7.18
CA GLU A 49 8.85 -0.79 7.73
C GLU A 49 9.94 0.02 7.03
N ASP A 50 9.97 -0.05 5.70
CA ASP A 50 11.07 0.48 4.90
C ASP A 50 10.68 1.71 4.07
N PHE A 51 9.40 2.11 4.05
CA PHE A 51 8.86 3.13 3.14
C PHE A 51 9.17 2.78 1.68
N LYS A 52 9.00 1.51 1.34
CA LYS A 52 9.22 0.96 0.00
C LYS A 52 8.11 0.03 -0.39
N LEU A 53 7.88 -0.06 -1.69
CA LEU A 53 6.89 -0.94 -2.26
C LEU A 53 7.44 -1.63 -3.50
N ASP A 54 7.54 -2.96 -3.44
CA ASP A 54 7.90 -3.76 -4.60
C ASP A 54 6.63 -4.12 -5.36
N ILE A 55 6.48 -3.68 -6.60
CA ILE A 55 5.29 -3.96 -7.42
C ILE A 55 5.70 -4.77 -8.65
N VAL A 56 5.01 -5.87 -8.88
CA VAL A 56 5.08 -6.58 -10.16
C VAL A 56 4.23 -5.84 -11.18
N ILE A 57 4.87 -5.31 -12.21
CA ILE A 57 4.23 -4.69 -13.36
C ILE A 57 4.26 -5.67 -14.53
N ASP A 58 3.23 -5.58 -15.37
CA ASP A 58 2.96 -6.46 -16.50
C ASP A 58 2.60 -7.90 -16.08
N SER A 59 2.08 -8.68 -17.03
CA SER A 59 1.72 -10.08 -16.82
C SER A 59 2.41 -10.99 -17.83
N GLY A 60 2.78 -12.19 -17.41
CA GLY A 60 3.39 -13.21 -18.29
C GLY A 60 4.92 -13.11 -18.38
N PRO A 61 5.53 -13.54 -19.50
CA PRO A 61 6.99 -13.66 -19.64
C PRO A 61 7.77 -12.34 -19.46
N ASN A 62 7.09 -11.21 -19.62
CA ASN A 62 7.67 -9.86 -19.50
C ASN A 62 7.40 -9.22 -18.13
N ALA A 63 6.78 -9.94 -17.19
CA ALA A 63 6.53 -9.44 -15.85
C ALA A 63 7.86 -9.03 -15.20
N ARG A 64 7.90 -7.82 -14.65
CA ARG A 64 9.08 -7.28 -13.97
C ARG A 64 8.67 -6.67 -12.64
N SER A 65 9.52 -6.85 -11.65
CA SER A 65 9.36 -6.18 -10.36
C SER A 65 10.06 -4.83 -10.42
N ILE A 66 9.36 -3.79 -9.98
CA ILE A 66 9.95 -2.48 -9.71
C ILE A 66 9.85 -2.19 -8.22
N GLN A 67 10.83 -1.49 -7.69
CA GLN A 67 10.78 -0.96 -6.34
C GLN A 67 10.45 0.53 -6.41
N ILE A 68 9.52 0.96 -5.58
CA ILE A 68 9.08 2.35 -5.47
C ILE A 68 9.39 2.84 -4.07
N ASP A 69 10.08 3.99 -3.97
CA ASP A 69 10.27 4.68 -2.69
C ASP A 69 9.01 5.48 -2.34
N LEU A 70 8.59 5.42 -1.07
CA LEU A 70 7.42 6.11 -0.55
C LEU A 70 7.84 7.26 0.36
N ASN A 71 7.00 8.29 0.42
CA ASN A 71 7.14 9.30 1.46
C ASN A 71 6.83 8.71 2.83
N ARG A 72 7.44 9.26 3.88
CA ARG A 72 7.14 8.84 5.26
C ARG A 72 5.71 9.23 5.63
N PHE A 73 4.90 8.24 5.97
CA PHE A 73 3.51 8.41 6.39
C PHE A 73 3.25 7.71 7.72
N THR A 74 2.13 8.05 8.36
CA THR A 74 1.63 7.32 9.54
C THR A 74 0.42 6.49 9.14
N LEU A 75 0.41 5.22 9.52
CA LEU A 75 -0.76 4.35 9.38
C LEU A 75 -1.57 4.31 10.67
N VAL A 76 -2.89 4.46 10.54
CA VAL A 76 -3.86 4.24 11.63
C VAL A 76 -4.93 3.28 11.13
N GLY A 77 -5.09 2.15 11.83
CA GLY A 77 -6.14 1.17 11.56
C GLY A 77 -7.27 1.23 12.60
N ALA A 78 -8.51 1.04 12.16
CA ALA A 78 -9.68 0.87 13.02
C ALA A 78 -10.36 -0.49 12.81
#